data_AF-A0AAX4P369-F1
#
_entry.id   AF-A0AAX4P369-F1
#
_cell.length_a   1.000
_cell.length_b   1.000
_cell.length_c   1.000
_cell.angle_alpha   90.00
_cell.angle_beta   90.00
_cell.angle_gamma   90.00
#
_symmetry.space_group_name_H-M   'P 1'
#
loop_
_entity.id
_entity.type
_entity.pdbx_description
1 polymer ?
#
loop_
_entity_poly.entity_id
_entity_poly.type
_entity_poly.pdbx_seq_one_letter_code
_entity_poly.pdbx_strand_id
1 'polypeptide(L)'
;MARGTGEPSTKRAKVDEAGKEEEEGPLVRRKEELVRLLKKASAKGKGKGNTRAKKELLTLCTDFEAKNEKLLGRLPPELWEKIVDEYLHQNDLFALAMTCRFFRDTTEDIGWEVETNLYPYHLLELRKSGKMTSYTLGWFRWVCDTFEILPSCEWDDDEDGERVEGAVYEGDLVNYAALQGSVEILRWLVEEKGWELNEDTGWRLGQGGSIEVLEYVKVKGYVFDERACNGAAREGRLEALKFLRGLDPPCPWDEMTCANAAGGGHLEVLKWLRAQDPPCPWGEKTCTYAAEAGHLEVLKWLRAQDPPCPWDAWSCNYAAEAGHLEVLKWLRAQNPPCPWSAGTCAAAAERGQLEVLKWLRAQKLPCPWSAWTCSNAARGGRLDVLKWARAQEPPCPWSEKACARAASGGHLDILKFLRGQDPPCPWDEETCAMAASWGHLEVLKWLCSQDPPCPWDERTWEWAAVGGNLDVLKWLEDQNPPCPFNEETCEEAARAGQLEALKFLRGLENEPCPWNRRECRATAKRKGHQHVVKWIDEQEYENLCDMDPPSDASFDSYASPVWGPTLDELNHWNIVQQEDESDVEYSDDD
;
A
#
# COMPACT_ATOMS: atom_id res chain seq x y z
N MET A 1 -53.13 -69.86 21.80
CA MET A 1 -53.16 -70.06 20.34
C MET A 1 -51.97 -69.30 19.77
N ALA A 2 -51.19 -69.96 18.90
CA ALA A 2 -49.98 -69.48 18.23
C ALA A 2 -50.26 -68.23 17.34
N ARG A 3 -49.32 -67.43 16.80
CA ARG A 3 -47.95 -67.56 16.24
C ARG A 3 -47.36 -66.13 16.20
N GLY A 4 -46.07 -65.80 16.09
CA GLY A 4 -44.77 -66.46 15.94
C GLY A 4 -43.72 -65.33 16.09
N THR A 5 -42.71 -65.44 16.97
CA THR A 5 -41.35 -65.99 16.77
C THR A 5 -40.52 -65.31 15.69
N GLY A 6 -39.39 -64.72 16.11
CA GLY A 6 -38.13 -64.84 15.37
C GLY A 6 -37.29 -63.58 15.25
N GLU A 7 -36.42 -63.31 16.23
CA GLU A 7 -35.06 -62.87 15.89
C GLU A 7 -34.41 -63.96 15.01
N PRO A 8 -33.48 -63.59 14.12
CA PRO A 8 -32.12 -64.06 14.39
C PRO A 8 -30.98 -63.13 13.92
N SER A 9 -29.99 -63.04 14.80
CA SER A 9 -28.55 -63.27 14.60
C SER A 9 -27.78 -62.68 13.40
N THR A 10 -26.75 -61.96 13.82
CA THR A 10 -25.49 -61.59 13.17
C THR A 10 -24.95 -62.53 12.10
N LYS A 11 -24.72 -61.99 10.90
CA LYS A 11 -23.58 -62.33 10.04
C LYS A 11 -22.96 -61.04 9.47
N ARG A 12 -21.64 -60.93 9.65
CA ARG A 12 -20.72 -59.96 9.03
C ARG A 12 -21.07 -59.70 7.56
N ALA A 13 -21.24 -58.43 7.22
CA ALA A 13 -20.94 -57.92 5.88
C ALA A 13 -19.94 -56.78 6.07
N LYS A 14 -18.72 -56.99 5.56
CA LYS A 14 -17.81 -55.89 5.21
C LYS A 14 -18.56 -55.02 4.21
N VAL A 15 -18.68 -53.74 4.51
CA VAL A 15 -18.99 -52.73 3.49
C VAL A 15 -17.75 -51.87 3.43
N ASP A 16 -17.09 -51.98 2.28
CA ASP A 16 -15.80 -51.42 1.95
C ASP A 16 -15.81 -49.89 2.06
N GLU A 17 -14.73 -49.37 2.62
CA GLU A 17 -14.25 -48.00 2.39
C GLU A 17 -14.00 -47.83 0.88
N ALA A 18 -14.88 -47.10 0.21
CA ALA A 18 -14.63 -46.59 -1.13
C ALA A 18 -15.17 -45.16 -1.21
N GLY A 19 -14.24 -44.24 -1.50
CA GLY A 19 -14.33 -42.79 -1.56
C GLY A 19 -15.70 -42.14 -1.78
N LYS A 20 -16.06 -41.25 -0.87
CA LYS A 20 -16.84 -40.05 -1.24
C LYS A 20 -15.84 -38.97 -1.66
N GLU A 21 -15.32 -39.09 -2.88
CA GLU A 21 -14.91 -37.91 -3.62
C GLU A 21 -16.21 -37.25 -4.09
N GLU A 22 -16.49 -36.03 -3.61
CA GLU A 22 -17.47 -35.18 -4.29
C GLU A 22 -16.98 -34.99 -5.71
N GLU A 23 -17.70 -35.55 -6.69
CA GLU A 23 -17.38 -35.38 -8.10
C GLU A 23 -17.48 -33.89 -8.45
N GLU A 24 -16.36 -33.19 -8.47
CA GLU A 24 -16.26 -31.87 -9.08
C GLU A 24 -16.84 -31.95 -10.50
N GLY A 25 -17.76 -31.05 -10.82
CA GLY A 25 -18.44 -31.06 -12.12
C GLY A 25 -17.44 -30.94 -13.27
N PRO A 26 -17.73 -31.52 -14.46
CA PRO A 26 -16.80 -31.57 -15.59
C PRO A 26 -16.23 -30.21 -16.01
N LEU A 27 -16.98 -29.12 -15.75
CA LEU A 27 -16.59 -27.74 -16.07
C LEU A 27 -15.63 -27.13 -15.04
N VAL A 28 -15.72 -27.50 -13.76
CA VAL A 28 -14.79 -27.06 -12.71
C VAL A 28 -13.42 -27.69 -12.97
N ARG A 29 -13.40 -29.00 -13.22
CA ARG A 29 -12.18 -29.72 -13.65
C ARG A 29 -11.56 -29.09 -14.90
N ARG A 30 -12.40 -28.65 -15.86
CA ARG A 30 -11.92 -28.00 -17.09
C ARG A 30 -11.38 -26.59 -16.86
N LYS A 31 -12.00 -25.79 -15.98
CA LYS A 31 -11.48 -24.49 -15.53
C LYS A 31 -10.13 -24.66 -14.87
N GLU A 32 -10.02 -25.58 -13.92
CA GLU A 32 -8.77 -25.86 -13.20
C GLU A 32 -7.66 -26.35 -14.13
N GLU A 33 -7.98 -27.23 -15.09
CA GLU A 33 -7.05 -27.68 -16.11
C GLU A 33 -6.51 -26.51 -16.96
N LEU A 34 -7.40 -25.62 -17.42
CA LEU A 34 -7.03 -24.43 -18.21
C LEU A 34 -6.19 -23.43 -17.39
N VAL A 35 -6.54 -23.21 -16.12
CA VAL A 35 -5.77 -22.37 -15.20
C VAL A 35 -4.39 -22.98 -14.94
N ARG A 36 -4.30 -24.30 -14.73
CA ARG A 36 -3.02 -25.02 -14.55
C ARG A 36 -2.15 -24.93 -15.80
N LEU A 37 -2.74 -25.03 -16.99
CA LEU A 37 -2.05 -24.85 -18.27
C LEU A 37 -1.56 -23.41 -18.46
N LEU A 38 -2.34 -22.41 -18.05
CA LEU A 38 -1.93 -21.00 -18.06
C LEU A 38 -0.78 -20.73 -17.08
N LYS A 39 -0.86 -21.24 -15.85
CA LYS A 39 0.23 -21.15 -14.86
C LYS A 39 1.52 -21.81 -15.37
N LYS A 40 1.41 -22.99 -15.99
CA LYS A 40 2.55 -23.73 -16.58
C LYS A 40 3.11 -23.06 -17.83
N ALA A 41 2.29 -22.36 -18.61
CA ALA A 41 2.71 -21.57 -19.77
C ALA A 41 3.38 -20.24 -19.36
N SER A 42 2.87 -19.61 -18.30
CA SER A 42 3.47 -18.43 -17.66
C SER A 42 4.85 -18.74 -17.09
N ALA A 43 5.00 -19.86 -16.38
CA ALA A 43 6.28 -20.35 -15.86
C ALA A 43 7.30 -20.74 -16.94
N LYS A 44 6.87 -20.96 -18.19
CA LYS A 44 7.74 -21.36 -19.32
C LYS A 44 7.97 -20.28 -20.37
N GLY A 45 7.50 -19.04 -20.14
CA GLY A 45 7.75 -17.90 -21.04
C GLY A 45 7.23 -18.05 -22.48
N LYS A 46 6.20 -18.88 -22.75
CA LYS A 46 5.71 -19.13 -24.12
C LYS A 46 4.42 -18.36 -24.44
N GLY A 47 4.53 -17.30 -25.25
CA GLY A 47 3.43 -16.38 -25.60
C GLY A 47 2.25 -16.95 -26.39
N LYS A 48 2.43 -17.99 -27.23
CA LYS A 48 1.33 -18.49 -28.10
C LYS A 48 0.34 -19.44 -27.40
N GLY A 49 0.78 -20.19 -26.38
CA GLY A 49 -0.10 -21.06 -25.59
C GLY A 49 -1.02 -20.28 -24.65
N ASN A 50 -0.53 -19.13 -24.18
CA ASN A 50 -1.24 -18.20 -23.29
C ASN A 50 -2.50 -17.63 -23.96
N THR A 51 -2.41 -17.19 -25.22
CA THR A 51 -3.54 -16.57 -25.94
C THR A 51 -4.70 -17.55 -26.18
N ARG A 52 -4.41 -18.82 -26.48
CA ARG A 52 -5.45 -19.83 -26.72
C ARG A 52 -6.16 -20.21 -25.43
N ALA A 53 -5.41 -20.50 -24.36
CA ALA A 53 -6.02 -20.85 -23.08
C ALA A 53 -6.79 -19.66 -22.46
N LYS A 54 -6.31 -18.42 -22.63
CA LYS A 54 -7.09 -17.20 -22.28
C LYS A 54 -8.40 -17.11 -23.05
N LYS A 55 -8.38 -17.38 -24.36
CA LYS A 55 -9.60 -17.37 -25.19
C LYS A 55 -10.58 -18.47 -24.78
N GLU A 56 -10.09 -19.68 -24.49
CA GLU A 56 -10.91 -20.80 -24.01
C GLU A 56 -11.49 -20.52 -22.61
N LEU A 57 -10.72 -19.86 -21.72
CA LEU A 57 -11.20 -19.43 -20.41
C LEU A 57 -12.29 -18.36 -20.54
N LEU A 58 -12.11 -17.37 -21.43
CA LEU A 58 -13.11 -16.34 -21.72
C LEU A 58 -14.40 -16.96 -22.26
N THR A 59 -14.31 -17.93 -23.17
CA THR A 59 -15.48 -18.69 -23.64
C THR A 59 -16.18 -19.43 -22.50
N LEU A 60 -15.42 -20.07 -21.61
CA LEU A 60 -15.96 -20.77 -20.45
C LEU A 60 -16.70 -19.80 -19.51
N CYS A 61 -16.14 -18.62 -19.26
CA CYS A 61 -16.79 -17.56 -18.47
C CYS A 61 -18.10 -17.11 -19.13
N THR A 62 -18.12 -16.86 -20.44
CA THR A 62 -19.36 -16.51 -21.15
C THR A 62 -20.41 -17.63 -21.14
N ASP A 63 -19.98 -18.89 -21.20
CA ASP A 63 -20.90 -20.03 -21.09
C ASP A 63 -21.49 -20.16 -19.67
N PHE A 64 -20.68 -19.87 -18.64
CA PHE A 64 -21.15 -19.78 -17.26
C PHE A 64 -22.12 -18.62 -17.07
N GLU A 65 -21.83 -17.44 -17.62
CA GLU A 65 -22.74 -16.28 -17.61
C GLU A 65 -24.09 -16.64 -18.26
N ALA A 66 -24.09 -17.26 -19.44
CA ALA A 66 -25.31 -17.67 -20.14
C ALA A 66 -26.10 -18.76 -19.38
N LYS A 67 -25.40 -19.67 -18.70
CA LYS A 67 -26.04 -20.68 -17.83
C LYS A 67 -26.67 -20.04 -16.60
N ASN A 68 -25.98 -19.09 -15.98
CA ASN A 68 -26.49 -18.33 -14.84
C ASN A 68 -27.71 -17.50 -15.24
N GLU A 69 -27.66 -16.79 -16.38
CA GLU A 69 -28.79 -16.07 -16.98
C GLU A 69 -30.01 -17.00 -17.18
N LYS A 70 -29.81 -18.22 -17.69
CA LYS A 70 -30.91 -19.18 -17.88
C LYS A 70 -31.50 -19.71 -16.57
N LEU A 71 -30.70 -19.81 -15.51
CA LEU A 71 -31.14 -20.26 -14.18
C LEU A 71 -31.85 -19.13 -13.42
N LEU A 72 -31.28 -17.93 -13.47
CA LEU A 72 -31.71 -16.74 -12.74
C LEU A 72 -32.90 -16.05 -13.43
N GLY A 73 -32.98 -16.07 -14.76
CA GLY A 73 -34.14 -15.58 -15.53
C GLY A 73 -35.41 -16.41 -15.40
N ARG A 74 -35.39 -17.48 -14.58
CA ARG A 74 -36.57 -18.26 -14.18
C ARG A 74 -37.22 -17.76 -12.89
N LEU A 75 -36.56 -16.86 -12.17
CA LEU A 75 -37.07 -16.32 -10.91
C LEU A 75 -38.10 -15.21 -11.21
N PRO A 76 -39.28 -15.24 -10.57
CA PRO A 76 -40.26 -14.16 -10.68
C PRO A 76 -39.69 -12.84 -10.13
N PRO A 77 -40.07 -11.67 -10.68
CA PRO A 77 -39.63 -10.35 -10.19
C PRO A 77 -39.90 -10.13 -8.70
N GLU A 78 -41.00 -10.66 -8.17
CA GLU A 78 -41.38 -10.51 -6.75
C GLU A 78 -40.45 -11.30 -5.81
N LEU A 79 -39.76 -12.32 -6.34
CA LEU A 79 -38.75 -13.06 -5.60
C LEU A 79 -37.39 -12.34 -5.61
N TRP A 80 -37.09 -11.58 -6.67
CA TRP A 80 -35.91 -10.74 -6.74
C TRP A 80 -35.95 -9.60 -5.73
N GLU A 81 -37.10 -8.92 -5.61
CA GLU A 81 -37.32 -7.90 -4.58
C GLU A 81 -37.08 -8.49 -3.19
N LYS A 82 -37.59 -9.68 -2.89
CA LYS A 82 -37.31 -10.36 -1.61
C LYS A 82 -35.85 -10.76 -1.42
N ILE A 83 -35.19 -11.26 -2.46
CA ILE A 83 -33.78 -11.67 -2.36
C ILE A 83 -32.88 -10.46 -2.06
N VAL A 84 -33.16 -9.32 -2.70
CA VAL A 84 -32.42 -8.07 -2.53
C VAL A 84 -32.76 -7.39 -1.19
N ASP A 85 -34.03 -7.36 -0.79
CA ASP A 85 -34.48 -6.62 0.40
C ASP A 85 -34.44 -7.44 1.71
N GLU A 86 -34.65 -8.76 1.67
CA GLU A 86 -34.83 -9.60 2.87
C GLU A 86 -33.69 -10.61 3.11
N TYR A 87 -32.97 -11.06 2.08
CA TYR A 87 -32.07 -12.24 2.19
C TYR A 87 -30.58 -11.99 1.92
N LEU A 88 -30.19 -10.89 1.27
CA LEU A 88 -28.79 -10.56 1.01
C LEU A 88 -28.39 -9.28 1.74
N HIS A 89 -27.26 -9.34 2.46
CA HIS A 89 -26.67 -8.14 3.03
C HIS A 89 -26.21 -7.21 1.89
N GLN A 90 -26.31 -5.89 2.05
CA GLN A 90 -25.93 -4.88 1.03
C GLN A 90 -24.51 -5.10 0.47
N ASN A 91 -23.63 -5.65 1.29
CA ASN A 91 -22.24 -5.96 0.95
C ASN A 91 -22.08 -7.27 0.14
N ASP A 92 -23.01 -8.21 0.29
CA ASP A 92 -23.04 -9.47 -0.47
C ASP A 92 -23.70 -9.23 -1.85
N LEU A 93 -24.63 -8.28 -1.92
CA LEU A 93 -25.19 -7.75 -3.16
C LEU A 93 -24.12 -7.15 -4.08
N PHE A 94 -23.13 -6.47 -3.49
CA PHE A 94 -21.98 -5.96 -4.23
C PHE A 94 -21.15 -7.10 -4.87
N ALA A 95 -20.83 -8.15 -4.11
CA ALA A 95 -20.13 -9.33 -4.63
C ALA A 95 -20.90 -10.02 -5.76
N LEU A 96 -22.22 -10.14 -5.60
CA LEU A 96 -23.11 -10.70 -6.62
C LEU A 96 -23.14 -9.84 -7.90
N ALA A 97 -23.19 -8.51 -7.76
CA ALA A 97 -23.15 -7.56 -8.88
C ALA A 97 -21.81 -7.57 -9.65
N MET A 98 -20.70 -7.82 -8.97
CA MET A 98 -19.38 -7.94 -9.59
C MET A 98 -19.21 -9.21 -10.44
N THR A 99 -19.95 -10.28 -10.14
CA THR A 99 -19.78 -11.60 -10.79
C THR A 99 -20.94 -12.05 -11.66
N CYS A 100 -22.09 -11.36 -11.62
CA CYS A 100 -23.26 -11.71 -12.41
C CYS A 100 -23.77 -10.52 -13.22
N ARG A 101 -23.45 -10.50 -14.53
CA ARG A 101 -23.96 -9.49 -15.46
C ARG A 101 -25.48 -9.42 -15.48
N PHE A 102 -26.14 -10.58 -15.54
CA PHE A 102 -27.61 -10.67 -15.52
C PHE A 102 -28.21 -10.01 -14.27
N PHE A 103 -27.59 -10.19 -13.09
CA PHE A 103 -28.02 -9.55 -11.86
C PHE A 103 -27.87 -8.02 -11.92
N ARG A 104 -26.73 -7.53 -12.46
CA ARG A 104 -26.52 -6.09 -12.67
C ARG A 104 -27.57 -5.49 -13.62
N ASP A 105 -27.81 -6.14 -14.74
CA ASP A 105 -28.78 -5.69 -15.74
C ASP A 105 -30.22 -5.73 -15.16
N THR A 106 -30.56 -6.75 -14.38
CA THR A 106 -31.86 -6.87 -13.71
C THR A 106 -32.06 -5.83 -12.60
N THR A 107 -31.00 -5.49 -11.86
CA THR A 107 -31.04 -4.48 -10.79
C THR A 107 -31.18 -3.06 -11.35
N GLU A 108 -30.55 -2.78 -12.50
CA GLU A 108 -30.76 -1.56 -13.28
C GLU A 108 -32.20 -1.46 -13.81
N ASP A 109 -32.76 -2.56 -14.35
CA ASP A 109 -34.13 -2.60 -14.87
C ASP A 109 -35.22 -2.38 -13.81
N ILE A 110 -34.99 -2.79 -12.56
CA ILE A 110 -35.91 -2.52 -11.42
C ILE A 110 -35.66 -1.15 -10.75
N GLY A 111 -34.73 -0.34 -11.27
CA GLY A 111 -34.42 1.00 -10.77
C GLY A 111 -33.63 1.01 -9.47
N TRP A 112 -32.93 -0.08 -9.14
CA TRP A 112 -32.09 -0.18 -7.95
C TRP A 112 -30.64 0.16 -8.32
N GLU A 113 -30.16 1.35 -7.94
CA GLU A 113 -28.76 1.74 -8.13
C GLU A 113 -27.87 0.99 -7.13
N VAL A 114 -27.18 -0.04 -7.61
CA VAL A 114 -26.04 -0.61 -6.88
C VAL A 114 -24.88 0.34 -7.03
N GLU A 115 -24.43 0.98 -5.94
CA GLU A 115 -23.15 1.70 -5.91
C GLU A 115 -22.01 0.71 -6.18
N THR A 116 -21.72 0.45 -7.45
CA THR A 116 -20.70 -0.48 -7.93
C THR A 116 -19.34 0.20 -8.13
N ASN A 117 -19.18 1.44 -7.66
CA ASN A 117 -17.92 2.19 -7.73
C ASN A 117 -16.91 1.67 -6.69
N LEU A 118 -16.58 0.39 -6.75
CA LEU A 118 -15.50 -0.23 -6.00
C LEU A 118 -14.61 -0.95 -7.01
N TYR A 119 -13.59 -0.23 -7.47
CA TYR A 119 -12.46 -0.86 -8.14
C TYR A 119 -11.71 -1.77 -7.15
N PRO A 120 -10.83 -2.70 -7.61
CA PRO A 120 -10.04 -3.56 -6.74
C PRO A 120 -9.26 -2.82 -5.64
N TYR A 121 -8.91 -1.55 -5.86
CA TYR A 121 -8.25 -0.69 -4.86
C TYR A 121 -9.17 -0.26 -3.69
N HIS A 122 -10.50 -0.39 -3.80
CA HIS A 122 -11.43 0.01 -2.73
C HIS A 122 -11.65 -1.05 -1.63
N LEU A 123 -11.28 -2.33 -1.84
CA LEU A 123 -11.17 -3.30 -0.73
C LEU A 123 -10.23 -2.76 0.37
N LEU A 124 -9.20 -2.01 -0.06
CA LEU A 124 -8.25 -1.32 0.80
C LEU A 124 -8.72 0.09 1.23
N GLU A 125 -9.65 0.75 0.52
CA GLU A 125 -10.22 2.05 0.95
C GLU A 125 -11.20 1.93 2.12
N LEU A 126 -11.77 0.74 2.36
CA LEU A 126 -12.50 0.44 3.61
C LEU A 126 -11.64 0.65 4.87
N ARG A 127 -10.30 0.68 4.71
CA ARG A 127 -9.34 1.07 5.76
C ARG A 127 -9.45 2.55 6.17
N LYS A 128 -9.95 3.43 5.30
CA LYS A 128 -9.89 4.90 5.47
C LYS A 128 -11.20 5.54 5.89
N SER A 129 -12.36 4.93 5.60
CA SER A 129 -13.66 5.62 5.73
C SER A 129 -14.28 5.61 7.13
N GLY A 130 -13.73 4.85 8.09
CA GLY A 130 -14.21 4.79 9.48
C GLY A 130 -15.64 4.23 9.66
N LYS A 131 -16.38 3.98 8.58
CA LYS A 131 -17.66 3.26 8.56
C LYS A 131 -17.37 1.81 8.21
N MET A 132 -17.32 0.98 9.24
CA MET A 132 -17.00 -0.42 9.08
C MET A 132 -18.18 -1.18 8.44
N THR A 133 -17.99 -1.66 7.22
CA THR A 133 -18.91 -2.60 6.57
C THR A 133 -18.58 -4.02 7.07
N SER A 134 -19.52 -4.68 7.75
CA SER A 134 -19.40 -6.10 8.10
C SER A 134 -19.76 -6.98 6.90
N TYR A 135 -18.98 -8.02 6.64
CA TYR A 135 -19.22 -8.97 5.54
C TYR A 135 -19.55 -10.35 6.11
N THR A 136 -20.42 -11.08 5.42
CA THR A 136 -20.81 -12.43 5.85
C THR A 136 -19.71 -13.45 5.53
N LEU A 137 -19.76 -14.62 6.17
CA LEU A 137 -18.89 -15.74 5.79
C LEU A 137 -19.07 -16.13 4.31
N GLY A 138 -20.29 -15.96 3.77
CA GLY A 138 -20.58 -16.20 2.36
C GLY A 138 -19.77 -15.31 1.43
N TRP A 139 -19.61 -14.03 1.78
CA TRP A 139 -18.76 -13.11 1.04
C TRP A 139 -17.29 -13.53 1.07
N PHE A 140 -16.76 -13.90 2.24
CA PHE A 140 -15.37 -14.36 2.36
C PHE A 140 -15.11 -15.61 1.51
N ARG A 141 -16.05 -16.57 1.53
CA ARG A 141 -15.99 -17.75 0.66
C ARG A 141 -15.98 -17.35 -0.82
N TRP A 142 -16.90 -16.48 -1.22
CA TRP A 142 -16.97 -15.99 -2.58
C TRP A 142 -15.68 -15.29 -3.03
N VAL A 143 -15.06 -14.46 -2.18
CA VAL A 143 -13.77 -13.83 -2.50
C VAL A 143 -12.70 -14.89 -2.76
N CYS A 144 -12.58 -15.86 -1.85
CA CYS A 144 -11.60 -16.94 -1.99
C CYS A 144 -11.84 -17.84 -3.21
N ASP A 145 -13.09 -17.99 -3.65
CA ASP A 145 -13.45 -18.81 -4.82
C ASP A 145 -13.32 -18.03 -6.15
N THR A 146 -13.42 -16.71 -6.09
CA THR A 146 -13.47 -15.82 -7.27
C THR A 146 -12.11 -15.25 -7.61
N PHE A 147 -11.33 -14.83 -6.61
CA PHE A 147 -10.06 -14.15 -6.79
C PHE A 147 -8.89 -15.09 -6.56
N GLU A 148 -7.79 -14.85 -7.28
CA GLU A 148 -6.50 -15.46 -6.92
C GLU A 148 -6.01 -14.79 -5.65
N ILE A 149 -5.96 -15.56 -4.56
CA ILE A 149 -5.47 -15.08 -3.28
C ILE A 149 -3.95 -15.29 -3.24
N LEU A 150 -3.22 -14.21 -2.99
CA LEU A 150 -1.77 -14.24 -2.84
C LEU A 150 -1.39 -14.47 -1.37
N PRO A 151 -0.33 -15.26 -1.08
CA PRO A 151 0.21 -15.39 0.27
C PRO A 151 0.56 -14.02 0.86
N SER A 152 0.41 -13.88 2.18
CA SER A 152 0.88 -12.69 2.89
C SER A 152 2.37 -12.46 2.58
N CYS A 153 2.73 -11.26 2.12
CA CYS A 153 4.14 -10.88 2.00
C CYS A 153 4.73 -10.77 3.41
N GLU A 154 5.82 -11.48 3.68
CA GLU A 154 6.72 -11.15 4.80
C GLU A 154 7.39 -9.83 4.41
N TRP A 155 7.17 -8.79 5.21
CA TRP A 155 7.88 -7.52 5.04
C TRP A 155 9.28 -7.74 5.61
N ASP A 156 10.24 -8.10 4.76
CA ASP A 156 11.63 -7.85 5.11
C ASP A 156 11.83 -6.35 5.05
N ASP A 157 12.14 -5.72 6.18
CA ASP A 157 12.32 -4.26 6.35
C ASP A 157 13.35 -3.63 5.37
N ASP A 158 14.08 -4.46 4.63
CA ASP A 158 15.10 -4.08 3.64
C ASP A 158 14.68 -4.30 2.15
N GLU A 159 13.56 -4.99 1.87
CA GLU A 159 13.04 -5.19 0.52
C GLU A 159 11.65 -4.52 0.37
N ASP A 160 11.61 -3.44 -0.42
CA ASP A 160 10.38 -2.77 -0.89
C ASP A 160 9.53 -3.76 -1.73
N GLY A 161 8.86 -4.70 -1.07
CA GLY A 161 7.93 -5.64 -1.68
C GLY A 161 6.70 -4.90 -2.18
N GLU A 162 6.70 -4.46 -3.44
CA GLU A 162 5.53 -3.83 -4.06
C GLU A 162 4.36 -4.82 -4.05
N ARG A 163 3.35 -4.52 -3.24
CA ARG A 163 2.05 -5.19 -3.34
C ARG A 163 1.52 -5.03 -4.75
N VAL A 164 1.12 -6.14 -5.36
CA VAL A 164 0.46 -6.16 -6.66
C VAL A 164 -0.86 -5.40 -6.51
N GLU A 165 -0.96 -4.29 -7.22
CA GLU A 165 -2.13 -3.43 -7.15
C GLU A 165 -3.40 -4.21 -7.55
N GLY A 166 -4.42 -4.15 -6.68
CA GLY A 166 -5.69 -4.86 -6.88
C GLY A 166 -5.67 -6.36 -6.58
N ALA A 167 -4.55 -6.91 -6.10
CA ALA A 167 -4.50 -8.28 -5.60
C ALA A 167 -5.10 -8.40 -4.19
N VAL A 168 -5.67 -9.57 -3.90
CA VAL A 168 -6.20 -9.90 -2.57
C VAL A 168 -5.20 -10.80 -1.87
N TYR A 169 -4.79 -10.40 -0.67
CA TYR A 169 -3.82 -11.14 0.14
C TYR A 169 -4.50 -11.92 1.26
N GLU A 170 -3.97 -13.11 1.57
CA GLU A 170 -4.46 -13.94 2.70
C GLU A 170 -4.51 -13.12 4.00
N GLY A 171 -3.41 -12.42 4.29
CA GLY A 171 -3.26 -11.58 5.47
C GLY A 171 -4.25 -10.42 5.53
N ASP A 172 -4.67 -9.86 4.40
CA ASP A 172 -5.66 -8.77 4.38
C ASP A 172 -7.05 -9.26 4.78
N LEU A 173 -7.43 -10.45 4.33
CA LEU A 173 -8.71 -11.06 4.69
C LEU A 173 -8.75 -11.46 6.17
N VAL A 174 -7.65 -12.03 6.68
CA VAL A 174 -7.48 -12.31 8.12
C VAL A 174 -7.60 -11.03 8.94
N ASN A 175 -6.87 -9.99 8.55
CA ASN A 175 -6.88 -8.67 9.20
C ASN A 175 -8.27 -8.01 9.18
N TYR A 176 -9.01 -8.17 8.09
CA TYR A 176 -10.38 -7.66 7.99
C TYR A 176 -11.34 -8.42 8.91
N ALA A 177 -11.24 -9.75 8.93
CA ALA A 177 -12.04 -10.60 9.80
C ALA A 177 -11.76 -10.30 11.29
N ALA A 178 -10.50 -10.02 11.63
CA ALA A 178 -10.08 -9.63 12.97
C ALA A 178 -10.68 -8.28 13.38
N LEU A 179 -10.61 -7.29 12.48
CA LEU A 179 -11.16 -5.96 12.72
C LEU A 179 -12.68 -5.99 12.94
N GLN A 180 -13.42 -6.83 12.20
CA GLN A 180 -14.88 -6.82 12.27
C GLN A 180 -15.44 -7.57 13.49
N GLY A 181 -14.61 -8.37 14.17
CA GLY A 181 -15.03 -9.10 15.36
C GLY A 181 -15.79 -10.40 15.09
N SER A 182 -15.63 -11.04 13.91
CA SER A 182 -16.32 -12.29 13.61
C SER A 182 -15.45 -13.51 13.88
N VAL A 183 -15.72 -14.20 15.01
CA VAL A 183 -15.05 -15.47 15.37
C VAL A 183 -15.31 -16.56 14.33
N GLU A 184 -16.51 -16.60 13.73
CA GLU A 184 -16.87 -17.60 12.72
C GLU A 184 -15.98 -17.48 11.48
N ILE A 185 -15.79 -16.27 10.98
CA ILE A 185 -14.97 -16.01 9.79
C ILE A 185 -13.49 -16.24 10.13
N LEU A 186 -13.01 -15.76 11.27
CA LEU A 186 -11.63 -16.00 11.67
C LEU A 186 -11.32 -17.50 11.81
N ARG A 187 -12.26 -18.26 12.37
CA ARG A 187 -12.15 -19.71 12.50
C ARG A 187 -12.05 -20.38 11.14
N TRP A 188 -12.90 -20.00 10.20
CA TRP A 188 -12.87 -20.53 8.85
C TRP A 188 -11.51 -20.24 8.17
N LEU A 189 -11.00 -19.02 8.28
CA LEU A 189 -9.72 -18.62 7.68
C LEU A 189 -8.52 -19.33 8.32
N VAL A 190 -8.46 -19.39 9.66
CA VAL A 190 -7.29 -19.94 10.37
C VAL A 190 -7.31 -21.47 10.40
N GLU A 191 -8.47 -22.09 10.62
CA GLU A 191 -8.55 -23.55 10.81
C GLU A 191 -8.81 -24.32 9.51
N GLU A 192 -9.69 -23.82 8.64
CA GLU A 192 -10.03 -24.53 7.41
C GLU A 192 -9.11 -24.15 6.24
N LYS A 193 -8.76 -22.87 6.11
CA LYS A 193 -7.82 -22.41 5.07
C LYS A 193 -6.35 -22.50 5.49
N GLY A 194 -6.07 -22.58 6.80
CA GLY A 194 -4.71 -22.67 7.32
C GLY A 194 -3.92 -21.37 7.23
N TRP A 195 -4.61 -20.22 7.17
CA TRP A 195 -3.97 -18.92 7.04
C TRP A 195 -3.48 -18.39 8.39
N GLU A 196 -2.29 -17.80 8.39
CA GLU A 196 -1.63 -17.34 9.60
C GLU A 196 -2.08 -15.94 10.05
N LEU A 197 -2.05 -15.72 11.36
CA LEU A 197 -2.22 -14.41 11.97
C LEU A 197 -0.87 -13.67 11.86
N ASN A 198 -0.83 -12.60 11.07
CA ASN A 198 0.39 -11.85 10.79
C ASN A 198 0.67 -10.74 11.83
N GLU A 199 1.76 -10.01 11.65
CA GLU A 199 2.18 -8.89 12.51
C GLU A 199 1.19 -7.71 12.55
N ASP A 200 0.38 -7.53 11.51
CA ASP A 200 -0.65 -6.49 11.45
C ASP A 200 -1.93 -6.89 12.18
N THR A 201 -2.10 -8.19 12.46
CA THR A 201 -3.31 -8.74 13.07
C THR A 201 -3.54 -8.16 14.46
N GLY A 202 -2.48 -7.95 15.24
CA GLY A 202 -2.55 -7.37 16.59
C GLY A 202 -3.23 -6.00 16.58
N TRP A 203 -2.78 -5.09 15.72
CA TRP A 203 -3.39 -3.77 15.54
C TRP A 203 -4.88 -3.86 15.22
N ARG A 204 -5.28 -4.74 14.29
CA ARG A 204 -6.67 -4.89 13.83
C ARG A 204 -7.58 -5.48 14.91
N LEU A 205 -7.09 -6.47 15.64
CA LEU A 205 -7.77 -7.05 16.80
C LEU A 205 -8.06 -5.97 17.86
N GLY A 206 -7.06 -5.13 18.14
CA GLY A 206 -7.19 -3.98 19.04
C GLY A 206 -8.29 -3.02 18.58
N GLN A 207 -8.23 -2.57 17.32
CA GLN A 207 -9.22 -1.64 16.76
C GLN A 207 -10.66 -2.20 16.81
N GLY A 208 -10.83 -3.47 16.45
CA GLY A 208 -12.12 -4.16 16.47
C GLY A 208 -12.66 -4.30 17.89
N GLY A 209 -11.81 -4.68 18.83
CA GLY A 209 -12.11 -4.72 20.26
C GLY A 209 -13.15 -5.77 20.68
N SER A 210 -13.45 -6.76 19.83
CA SER A 210 -14.30 -7.90 20.20
C SER A 210 -13.55 -8.82 21.16
N ILE A 211 -14.07 -8.99 22.35
CA ILE A 211 -13.49 -9.85 23.39
C ILE A 211 -13.50 -11.31 22.93
N GLU A 212 -14.56 -11.74 22.21
CA GLU A 212 -14.70 -13.10 21.71
C GLU A 212 -13.62 -13.45 20.70
N VAL A 213 -13.27 -12.52 19.79
CA VAL A 213 -12.17 -12.74 18.85
C VAL A 213 -10.82 -12.72 19.56
N LEU A 214 -10.61 -11.82 20.53
CA LEU A 214 -9.38 -11.79 21.32
C LEU A 214 -9.17 -13.09 22.12
N GLU A 215 -10.23 -13.64 22.71
CA GLU A 215 -10.20 -14.95 23.37
C GLU A 215 -9.90 -16.08 22.38
N TYR A 216 -10.55 -16.05 21.20
CA TYR A 216 -10.33 -17.04 20.15
C TYR A 216 -8.86 -17.10 19.71
N VAL A 217 -8.28 -15.95 19.34
CA VAL A 217 -6.88 -15.92 18.86
C VAL A 217 -5.89 -16.27 19.97
N LYS A 218 -6.20 -15.93 21.23
CA LYS A 218 -5.41 -16.35 22.40
C LYS A 218 -5.38 -17.87 22.54
N VAL A 219 -6.53 -18.54 22.40
CA VAL A 219 -6.61 -20.01 22.43
C VAL A 219 -5.81 -20.65 21.28
N LYS A 220 -5.63 -19.94 20.17
CA LYS A 220 -4.76 -20.35 19.06
C LYS A 220 -3.27 -20.10 19.28
N GLY A 221 -2.89 -19.55 20.44
CA GLY A 221 -1.50 -19.28 20.76
C GLY A 221 -0.96 -17.98 20.14
N TYR A 222 -1.84 -17.08 19.66
CA TYR A 222 -1.43 -15.77 19.20
C TYR A 222 -0.84 -14.96 20.36
N VAL A 223 0.36 -14.40 20.13
CA VAL A 223 1.05 -13.55 21.10
C VAL A 223 0.75 -12.10 20.75
N PHE A 224 0.17 -11.37 21.71
CA PHE A 224 -0.14 -9.95 21.53
C PHE A 224 1.08 -9.08 21.81
N ASP A 225 1.30 -8.10 20.94
CA ASP A 225 2.29 -7.03 21.08
C ASP A 225 1.62 -5.69 21.41
N GLU A 226 2.42 -4.62 21.54
CA GLU A 226 1.93 -3.28 21.84
C GLU A 226 0.99 -2.72 20.77
N ARG A 227 1.05 -3.23 19.52
CA ARG A 227 0.17 -2.79 18.43
C ARG A 227 -1.29 -3.09 18.75
N ALA A 228 -1.59 -4.19 19.45
CA ALA A 228 -2.95 -4.50 19.91
C ALA A 228 -3.48 -3.45 20.91
N CYS A 229 -2.66 -3.04 21.89
CA CYS A 229 -3.01 -1.96 22.80
C CYS A 229 -3.17 -0.62 22.06
N ASN A 230 -2.30 -0.33 21.10
CA ASN A 230 -2.34 0.88 20.29
C ASN A 230 -3.62 1.00 19.46
N GLY A 231 -4.03 -0.08 18.79
CA GLY A 231 -5.28 -0.14 18.04
C GLY A 231 -6.51 0.01 18.93
N ALA A 232 -6.54 -0.66 20.08
CA ALA A 232 -7.64 -0.56 21.04
C ALA A 232 -7.76 0.83 21.65
N ALA A 233 -6.62 1.46 21.96
CA ALA A 233 -6.55 2.83 22.44
C ALA A 233 -7.07 3.84 21.42
N ARG A 234 -6.68 3.70 20.14
CA ARG A 234 -7.09 4.56 19.03
C ARG A 234 -8.60 4.64 18.84
N GLU A 235 -9.29 3.50 18.99
CA GLU A 235 -10.74 3.37 18.77
C GLU A 235 -11.54 3.40 20.09
N GLY A 236 -10.88 3.67 21.22
CA GLY A 236 -11.55 3.84 22.50
C GLY A 236 -12.09 2.54 23.11
N ARG A 237 -11.55 1.39 22.72
CA ARG A 237 -11.98 0.04 23.15
C ARG A 237 -11.49 -0.27 24.56
N LEU A 238 -12.05 0.40 25.57
CA LEU A 238 -11.62 0.27 26.96
C LEU A 238 -11.69 -1.17 27.50
N GLU A 239 -12.74 -1.93 27.17
CA GLU A 239 -12.87 -3.31 27.63
C GLU A 239 -11.84 -4.24 26.97
N ALA A 240 -11.50 -4.00 25.69
CA ALA A 240 -10.41 -4.72 25.03
C ALA A 240 -9.05 -4.42 25.68
N LEU A 241 -8.78 -3.16 26.03
CA LEU A 241 -7.57 -2.79 26.77
C LEU A 241 -7.49 -3.46 28.15
N LYS A 242 -8.61 -3.52 28.89
CA LYS A 242 -8.66 -4.25 30.17
C LYS A 242 -8.41 -5.75 29.98
N PHE A 243 -8.98 -6.35 28.94
CA PHE A 243 -8.73 -7.74 28.59
C PHE A 243 -7.25 -7.99 28.30
N LEU A 244 -6.66 -7.19 27.41
CA LEU A 244 -5.24 -7.29 27.02
C LEU A 244 -4.31 -7.09 28.23
N ARG A 245 -4.65 -6.17 29.12
CA ARG A 245 -3.89 -5.92 30.36
C ARG A 245 -4.05 -7.02 31.41
N GLY A 246 -5.17 -7.74 31.40
CA GLY A 246 -5.45 -8.86 32.29
C GLY A 246 -4.84 -10.20 31.85
N LEU A 247 -4.07 -10.23 30.75
CA LEU A 247 -3.36 -11.42 30.30
C LEU A 247 -2.20 -11.79 31.24
N ASP A 248 -1.75 -13.04 31.14
CA ASP A 248 -0.56 -13.55 31.84
C ASP A 248 0.40 -14.19 30.82
N PRO A 249 1.51 -13.51 30.46
CA PRO A 249 1.91 -12.17 30.90
C PRO A 249 0.99 -11.06 30.32
N PRO A 250 0.91 -9.88 30.95
CA PRO A 250 0.15 -8.75 30.41
C PRO A 250 0.65 -8.33 29.02
N CYS A 251 -0.26 -7.99 28.12
CA CYS A 251 0.11 -7.40 26.83
C CYS A 251 0.95 -6.13 27.05
N PRO A 252 2.08 -5.97 26.34
CA PRO A 252 2.88 -4.76 26.44
C PRO A 252 2.11 -3.53 25.93
N TRP A 253 2.50 -2.36 26.41
CA TRP A 253 2.07 -1.05 25.91
C TRP A 253 3.26 -0.10 25.87
N ASP A 254 3.11 1.01 25.16
CA ASP A 254 4.14 2.02 24.99
C ASP A 254 3.55 3.44 24.96
N GLU A 255 4.37 4.44 24.68
CA GLU A 255 3.93 5.84 24.59
C GLU A 255 2.90 6.06 23.47
N MET A 256 2.94 5.21 22.42
CA MET A 256 1.98 5.27 21.32
C MET A 256 0.59 4.83 21.77
N THR A 257 0.44 4.03 22.82
CA THR A 257 -0.88 3.66 23.36
C THR A 257 -1.60 4.92 23.86
N CYS A 258 -0.92 5.76 24.66
CA CYS A 258 -1.48 7.05 25.08
C CYS A 258 -1.66 8.01 23.89
N ALA A 259 -0.70 8.08 22.96
CA ALA A 259 -0.81 8.98 21.81
C ALA A 259 -2.00 8.65 20.90
N ASN A 260 -2.25 7.37 20.65
CA ASN A 260 -3.40 6.92 19.87
C ASN A 260 -4.73 7.19 20.59
N ALA A 261 -4.83 6.94 21.91
CA ALA A 261 -6.03 7.31 22.68
C ALA A 261 -6.29 8.82 22.65
N ALA A 262 -5.23 9.64 22.70
CA ALA A 262 -5.31 11.08 22.64
C ALA A 262 -5.76 11.57 21.25
N GLY A 263 -5.22 10.99 20.18
CA GLY A 263 -5.63 11.26 18.80
C GLY A 263 -7.05 10.80 18.46
N GLY A 264 -7.57 9.75 19.11
CA GLY A 264 -8.99 9.34 19.00
C GLY A 264 -9.94 10.11 19.92
N GLY A 265 -9.43 10.98 20.80
CA GLY A 265 -10.25 11.78 21.71
C GLY A 265 -10.81 11.00 22.89
N HIS A 266 -10.26 9.81 23.18
CA HIS A 266 -10.79 8.88 24.17
C HIS A 266 -10.28 9.17 25.59
N LEU A 267 -10.82 10.24 26.18
CA LEU A 267 -10.43 10.71 27.51
C LEU A 267 -10.58 9.65 28.62
N GLU A 268 -11.64 8.82 28.57
CA GLU A 268 -11.85 7.78 29.58
C GLU A 268 -10.79 6.66 29.49
N VAL A 269 -10.31 6.36 28.27
CA VAL A 269 -9.18 5.44 28.07
C VAL A 269 -7.91 6.03 28.66
N LEU A 270 -7.61 7.32 28.41
CA LEU A 270 -6.44 7.99 28.99
C LEU A 270 -6.46 8.03 30.52
N LYS A 271 -7.62 8.31 31.11
CA LYS A 271 -7.80 8.25 32.57
C LYS A 271 -7.53 6.84 33.11
N TRP A 272 -8.05 5.81 32.44
CA TRP A 272 -7.82 4.43 32.84
C TRP A 272 -6.34 4.02 32.71
N LEU A 273 -5.69 4.36 31.60
CA LEU A 273 -4.26 4.13 31.35
C LEU A 273 -3.37 4.81 32.41
N ARG A 274 -3.74 6.04 32.82
CA ARG A 274 -3.01 6.79 33.83
C ARG A 274 -3.18 6.23 35.25
N ALA A 275 -4.27 5.51 35.52
CA ALA A 275 -4.55 4.88 36.81
C ALA A 275 -3.88 3.52 37.02
N GLN A 276 -3.14 3.00 36.03
CA GLN A 276 -2.46 1.70 36.09
C GLN A 276 -1.18 1.76 36.92
N ASP A 277 -0.68 0.59 37.35
CA ASP A 277 0.59 0.44 38.07
C ASP A 277 1.50 -0.58 37.37
N PRO A 278 2.64 -0.16 36.77
CA PRO A 278 3.00 1.23 36.50
C PRO A 278 2.04 1.88 35.49
N PRO A 279 1.89 3.23 35.49
CA PRO A 279 1.09 3.91 34.48
C PRO A 279 1.62 3.68 33.08
N CYS A 280 0.72 3.64 32.08
CA CYS A 280 1.14 3.65 30.68
C CYS A 280 1.97 4.93 30.41
N PRO A 281 3.15 4.82 29.77
CA PRO A 281 3.97 5.99 29.48
C PRO A 281 3.28 6.91 28.47
N TRP A 282 3.62 8.20 28.51
CA TRP A 282 3.21 9.19 27.53
C TRP A 282 4.40 10.07 27.15
N GLY A 283 4.28 10.76 26.02
CA GLY A 283 5.31 11.67 25.50
C GLY A 283 4.69 12.84 24.73
N GLU A 284 5.52 13.63 24.06
CA GLU A 284 5.11 14.82 23.30
C GLU A 284 4.08 14.47 22.21
N LYS A 285 4.20 13.27 21.62
CA LYS A 285 3.26 12.74 20.63
C LYS A 285 1.83 12.66 21.16
N THR A 286 1.63 12.47 22.46
CA THR A 286 0.29 12.44 23.08
C THR A 286 -0.43 13.77 22.96
N CYS A 287 0.25 14.88 23.24
CA CYS A 287 -0.30 16.22 23.00
C CYS A 287 -0.40 16.51 21.49
N THR A 288 0.57 16.09 20.69
CA THR A 288 0.58 16.36 19.25
C THR A 288 -0.59 15.72 18.52
N TYR A 289 -0.91 14.45 18.80
CA TYR A 289 -2.04 13.77 18.15
C TYR A 289 -3.40 14.31 18.62
N ALA A 290 -3.54 14.64 19.90
CA ALA A 290 -4.75 15.33 20.37
C ALA A 290 -4.92 16.72 19.74
N ALA A 291 -3.82 17.43 19.49
CA ALA A 291 -3.84 18.73 18.83
C ALA A 291 -4.15 18.63 17.33
N GLU A 292 -3.60 17.62 16.65
CA GLU A 292 -3.90 17.28 15.25
C GLU A 292 -5.37 16.95 15.03
N ALA A 293 -5.98 16.17 15.93
CA ALA A 293 -7.38 15.77 15.84
C ALA A 293 -8.38 16.78 16.45
N GLY A 294 -7.88 17.88 17.03
CA GLY A 294 -8.73 18.95 17.55
C GLY A 294 -9.36 18.65 18.92
N HIS A 295 -8.87 17.65 19.65
CA HIS A 295 -9.44 17.19 20.92
C HIS A 295 -9.01 18.06 22.11
N LEU A 296 -9.55 19.29 22.16
CA LEU A 296 -9.22 20.29 23.18
C LEU A 296 -9.45 19.82 24.63
N GLU A 297 -10.51 19.06 24.91
CA GLU A 297 -10.78 18.56 26.27
C GLU A 297 -9.74 17.53 26.73
N VAL A 298 -9.20 16.73 25.81
CA VAL A 298 -8.07 15.83 26.10
C VAL A 298 -6.83 16.65 26.44
N LEU A 299 -6.49 17.67 25.65
CA LEU A 299 -5.35 18.55 25.93
C LEU A 299 -5.45 19.26 27.28
N LYS A 300 -6.63 19.76 27.64
CA LYS A 300 -6.89 20.35 28.97
C LYS A 300 -6.63 19.36 30.08
N TRP A 301 -7.12 18.12 29.93
CA TRP A 301 -6.91 17.07 30.93
C TRP A 301 -5.43 16.68 31.04
N LEU A 302 -4.73 16.49 29.92
CA LEU A 302 -3.29 16.18 29.86
C LEU A 302 -2.45 17.26 30.56
N ARG A 303 -2.82 18.52 30.38
CA ARG A 303 -2.14 19.66 31.01
C ARG A 303 -2.38 19.78 32.51
N ALA A 304 -3.49 19.24 33.01
CA ALA A 304 -3.83 19.25 34.43
C ALA A 304 -3.16 18.13 35.24
N GLN A 305 -2.40 17.24 34.60
CA GLN A 305 -1.71 16.12 35.26
C GLN A 305 -0.45 16.56 36.01
N ASP A 306 0.03 15.72 36.94
CA ASP A 306 1.28 15.91 37.68
C ASP A 306 2.20 14.66 37.56
N PRO A 307 3.37 14.78 36.89
CA PRO A 307 3.77 15.91 36.04
C PRO A 307 2.85 16.02 34.81
N PRO A 308 2.71 17.21 34.22
CA PRO A 308 1.90 17.41 33.03
C PRO A 308 2.52 16.68 31.84
N CYS A 309 1.69 16.19 30.92
CA CYS A 309 2.17 15.58 29.68
C CYS A 309 3.02 16.61 28.90
N PRO A 310 4.22 16.23 28.42
CA PRO A 310 5.07 17.13 27.67
C PRO A 310 4.43 17.48 26.32
N TRP A 311 4.83 18.63 25.78
CA TRP A 311 4.46 19.09 24.44
C TRP A 311 5.68 19.75 23.79
N ASP A 312 5.59 19.95 22.47
CA ASP A 312 6.60 20.66 21.70
C ASP A 312 5.96 21.43 20.54
N ALA A 313 6.79 21.94 19.62
CA ALA A 313 6.30 22.74 18.51
C ALA A 313 5.43 21.95 17.53
N TRP A 314 5.51 20.61 17.51
CA TRP A 314 4.68 19.78 16.65
C TRP A 314 3.22 19.85 17.06
N SER A 315 2.91 19.98 18.35
CA SER A 315 1.53 20.19 18.80
C SER A 315 0.89 21.43 18.16
N CYS A 316 1.65 22.53 18.02
CA CYS A 316 1.17 23.70 17.27
C CYS A 316 1.17 23.46 15.75
N ASN A 317 2.19 22.81 15.20
CA ASN A 317 2.28 22.55 13.75
C ASN A 317 1.08 21.76 13.24
N TYR A 318 0.77 20.64 13.87
CA TYR A 318 -0.33 19.77 13.44
C TYR A 318 -1.71 20.38 13.71
N ALA A 319 -1.91 21.09 14.83
CA ALA A 319 -3.14 21.85 15.03
C ALA A 319 -3.32 22.94 13.96
N ALA A 320 -2.24 23.55 13.50
CA ALA A 320 -2.26 24.55 12.44
C ALA A 320 -2.50 23.92 11.05
N GLU A 321 -1.91 22.77 10.78
CA GLU A 321 -2.16 21.97 9.57
C GLU A 321 -3.64 21.58 9.45
N ALA A 322 -4.20 21.02 10.53
CA ALA A 322 -5.59 20.56 10.59
C ALA A 322 -6.63 21.70 10.70
N GLY A 323 -6.19 22.94 10.88
CA GLY A 323 -7.09 24.10 10.95
C GLY A 323 -7.77 24.31 12.31
N HIS A 324 -7.29 23.67 13.37
CA HIS A 324 -7.89 23.70 14.71
C HIS A 324 -7.52 24.99 15.47
N LEU A 325 -8.09 26.11 15.04
CA LEU A 325 -7.81 27.44 15.59
C LEU A 325 -8.09 27.56 17.10
N GLU A 326 -9.15 26.93 17.61
CA GLU A 326 -9.47 26.98 19.04
C GLU A 326 -8.44 26.23 19.90
N VAL A 327 -7.87 25.15 19.38
CA VAL A 327 -6.74 24.45 20.02
C VAL A 327 -5.52 25.36 20.07
N LEU A 328 -5.17 26.02 18.96
CA LEU A 328 -4.04 26.96 18.92
C LEU A 328 -4.20 28.14 19.88
N LYS A 329 -5.40 28.72 19.95
CA LYS A 329 -5.72 29.79 20.93
C LYS A 329 -5.50 29.30 22.36
N TRP A 330 -5.96 28.09 22.67
CA TRP A 330 -5.80 27.51 24.00
C TRP A 330 -4.34 27.20 24.32
N LEU A 331 -3.60 26.57 23.40
CA LEU A 331 -2.17 26.26 23.53
C LEU A 331 -1.34 27.53 23.78
N ARG A 332 -1.70 28.62 23.09
CA ARG A 332 -1.02 29.91 23.24
C ARG A 332 -1.32 30.61 24.57
N ALA A 333 -2.47 30.33 25.19
CA ALA A 333 -2.87 30.92 26.47
C ALA A 333 -2.22 30.26 27.69
N GLN A 334 -1.48 29.15 27.52
CA GLN A 334 -0.86 28.41 28.62
C GLN A 334 0.40 29.12 29.18
N ASN A 335 0.83 28.72 30.38
CA ASN A 335 2.04 29.25 31.03
C ASN A 335 2.96 28.12 31.55
N PRO A 336 4.13 27.87 30.93
CA PRO A 336 4.61 28.51 29.69
C PRO A 336 3.70 28.14 28.49
N PRO A 337 3.62 28.99 27.45
CA PRO A 337 2.86 28.65 26.24
C PRO A 337 3.52 27.49 25.52
N CYS A 338 2.73 26.68 24.81
CA CYS A 338 3.27 25.70 23.87
C CYS A 338 4.13 26.43 22.82
N PRO A 339 5.36 25.96 22.53
CA PRO A 339 6.19 26.60 21.52
C PRO A 339 5.55 26.47 20.14
N TRP A 340 5.76 27.47 19.29
CA TRP A 340 5.48 27.40 17.85
C TRP A 340 6.76 27.71 17.08
N SER A 341 6.76 27.43 15.78
CA SER A 341 7.92 27.65 14.92
C SER A 341 7.49 28.12 13.52
N ALA A 342 8.45 28.40 12.64
CA ALA A 342 8.14 28.67 11.23
C ALA A 342 7.40 27.49 10.56
N GLY A 343 7.60 26.27 11.07
CA GLY A 343 6.85 25.08 10.67
C GLY A 343 5.35 25.21 10.92
N THR A 344 4.93 25.97 11.94
CA THR A 344 3.50 26.16 12.26
C THR A 344 2.80 26.95 11.17
N CYS A 345 3.42 28.03 10.68
CA CYS A 345 2.91 28.76 9.52
C CYS A 345 3.02 27.95 8.22
N ALA A 346 4.11 27.20 8.02
CA ALA A 346 4.28 26.38 6.81
C ALA A 346 3.23 25.27 6.70
N ALA A 347 2.91 24.58 7.80
CA ALA A 347 1.92 23.52 7.84
C ALA A 347 0.49 24.04 7.58
N ALA A 348 0.12 25.17 8.21
CA ALA A 348 -1.14 25.85 7.92
C ALA A 348 -1.24 26.29 6.45
N ALA A 349 -0.12 26.76 5.88
CA ALA A 349 -0.06 27.21 4.50
C ALA A 349 -0.25 26.08 3.49
N GLU A 350 0.30 24.89 3.74
CA GLU A 350 0.15 23.69 2.88
C GLU A 350 -1.32 23.26 2.72
N ARG A 351 -2.07 23.28 3.82
CA ARG A 351 -3.49 22.88 3.83
C ARG A 351 -4.45 24.03 3.52
N GLY A 352 -3.95 25.23 3.27
CA GLY A 352 -4.79 26.38 2.92
C GLY A 352 -5.54 27.00 4.10
N GLN A 353 -5.03 26.83 5.33
CA GLN A 353 -5.69 27.29 6.56
C GLN A 353 -5.49 28.79 6.77
N LEU A 354 -6.08 29.60 5.88
CA LEU A 354 -5.87 31.05 5.83
C LEU A 354 -6.31 31.76 7.11
N GLU A 355 -7.41 31.35 7.74
CA GLU A 355 -7.89 31.94 9.00
C GLU A 355 -6.93 31.66 10.17
N VAL A 356 -6.32 30.48 10.20
CA VAL A 356 -5.26 30.16 11.16
C VAL A 356 -4.05 31.05 10.94
N LEU A 357 -3.60 31.22 9.69
CA LEU A 357 -2.47 32.09 9.36
C LEU A 357 -2.72 33.56 9.75
N LYS A 358 -3.91 34.09 9.46
CA LYS A 358 -4.32 35.44 9.89
C LYS A 358 -4.23 35.59 11.40
N TRP A 359 -4.75 34.61 12.14
CA TRP A 359 -4.68 34.63 13.60
C TRP A 359 -3.25 34.53 14.13
N LEU A 360 -2.41 33.66 13.58
CA LEU A 360 -1.00 33.50 13.96
C LEU A 360 -0.20 34.79 13.75
N ARG A 361 -0.51 35.56 12.70
CA ARG A 361 0.12 36.84 12.38
C ARG A 361 -0.39 38.01 13.24
N ALA A 362 -1.62 37.94 13.73
CA ALA A 362 -2.22 38.97 14.57
C ALA A 362 -1.74 38.95 16.05
N GLN A 363 -0.90 37.99 16.44
CA GLN A 363 -0.41 37.85 17.81
C GLN A 363 0.58 38.95 18.19
N LYS A 364 0.63 39.33 19.48
CA LYS A 364 1.57 40.35 19.98
C LYS A 364 3.03 40.03 19.64
N LEU A 365 3.39 38.76 19.77
CA LEU A 365 4.60 38.18 19.18
C LEU A 365 4.10 37.25 18.07
N PRO A 366 4.14 37.67 16.80
CA PRO A 366 3.68 36.84 15.70
C PRO A 366 4.44 35.52 15.63
N CYS A 367 3.76 34.46 15.21
CA CYS A 367 4.45 33.23 14.83
C CYS A 367 5.47 33.57 13.72
N PRO A 368 6.72 33.11 13.82
CA PRO A 368 7.68 33.28 12.74
C PRO A 368 7.16 32.54 11.50
N TRP A 369 7.54 33.05 10.35
CA TRP A 369 7.31 32.43 9.04
C TRP A 369 8.60 32.50 8.23
N SER A 370 8.71 31.69 7.18
CA SER A 370 9.91 31.59 6.35
C SER A 370 9.53 31.29 4.90
N ALA A 371 10.53 31.15 4.02
CA ALA A 371 10.30 30.79 2.62
C ALA A 371 9.45 29.50 2.48
N TRP A 372 9.58 28.57 3.44
CA TRP A 372 8.76 27.36 3.54
C TRP A 372 7.27 27.62 3.62
N THR A 373 6.82 28.76 4.16
CA THR A 373 5.39 29.12 4.18
C THR A 373 4.87 29.32 2.76
N CYS A 374 5.60 30.03 1.90
CA CYS A 374 5.25 30.16 0.49
C CYS A 374 5.44 28.83 -0.28
N SER A 375 6.53 28.10 -0.02
CA SER A 375 6.81 26.84 -0.71
C SER A 375 5.76 25.75 -0.42
N ASN A 376 5.29 25.65 0.81
CA ASN A 376 4.26 24.68 1.17
C ASN A 376 2.88 25.11 0.66
N ALA A 377 2.54 26.42 0.70
CA ALA A 377 1.34 26.91 0.03
C ALA A 377 1.33 26.59 -1.47
N ALA A 378 2.50 26.76 -2.12
CA ALA A 378 2.70 26.42 -3.52
C ALA A 378 2.54 24.92 -3.78
N ARG A 379 3.12 24.05 -2.94
CA ARG A 379 2.95 22.60 -2.99
C ARG A 379 1.49 22.16 -2.88
N GLY A 380 0.75 22.79 -1.97
CA GLY A 380 -0.65 22.45 -1.68
C GLY A 380 -1.68 23.07 -2.61
N GLY A 381 -1.26 23.83 -3.63
CA GLY A 381 -2.20 24.45 -4.57
C GLY A 381 -2.92 25.69 -4.02
N ARG A 382 -2.38 26.34 -2.97
CA ARG A 382 -3.07 27.38 -2.18
C ARG A 382 -2.77 28.79 -2.68
N LEU A 383 -3.30 29.15 -3.85
CA LEU A 383 -3.07 30.47 -4.47
C LEU A 383 -3.59 31.65 -3.62
N ASP A 384 -4.70 31.46 -2.91
CA ASP A 384 -5.28 32.44 -2.00
C ASP A 384 -4.36 32.76 -0.81
N VAL A 385 -3.76 31.73 -0.21
CA VAL A 385 -2.74 31.87 0.85
C VAL A 385 -1.51 32.61 0.34
N LEU A 386 -1.01 32.28 -0.86
CA LEU A 386 0.12 32.98 -1.47
C LEU A 386 -0.17 34.46 -1.70
N LYS A 387 -1.33 34.79 -2.29
CA LYS A 387 -1.78 36.18 -2.48
C LYS A 387 -1.82 36.94 -1.16
N TRP A 388 -2.43 36.33 -0.14
CA TRP A 388 -2.52 36.95 1.18
C TRP A 388 -1.15 37.14 1.84
N ALA A 389 -0.28 36.12 1.80
CA ALA A 389 1.06 36.16 2.41
C ALA A 389 1.96 37.21 1.76
N ARG A 390 1.79 37.43 0.45
CA ARG A 390 2.50 38.46 -0.32
C ARG A 390 1.97 39.88 -0.12
N ALA A 391 0.72 40.02 0.33
CA ALA A 391 0.13 41.32 0.65
C ALA A 391 0.47 41.83 2.06
N GLN A 392 1.23 41.07 2.87
CA GLN A 392 1.62 41.49 4.23
C GLN A 392 2.83 42.42 4.23
N GLU A 393 3.06 43.11 5.35
CA GLU A 393 4.23 43.96 5.59
C GLU A 393 5.05 43.49 6.80
N PRO A 394 6.34 43.11 6.63
CA PRO A 394 6.98 42.77 5.36
C PRO A 394 6.30 41.55 4.71
N PRO A 395 6.40 41.39 3.38
CA PRO A 395 5.77 40.25 2.71
C PRO A 395 6.49 38.95 3.09
N CYS A 396 5.77 37.84 3.08
CA CYS A 396 6.38 36.54 3.37
C CYS A 396 7.52 36.27 2.36
N PRO A 397 8.72 35.87 2.83
CA PRO A 397 9.81 35.51 1.94
C PRO A 397 9.42 34.28 1.10
N TRP A 398 10.06 34.14 -0.05
CA TRP A 398 10.01 32.95 -0.90
C TRP A 398 11.43 32.63 -1.40
N SER A 399 11.62 31.45 -1.97
CA SER A 399 12.82 31.06 -2.72
C SER A 399 12.40 30.24 -3.94
N GLU A 400 13.38 29.81 -4.74
CA GLU A 400 13.22 28.89 -5.88
C GLU A 400 12.38 27.65 -5.56
N LYS A 401 12.45 27.20 -4.29
CA LYS A 401 11.60 26.11 -3.77
C LYS A 401 10.10 26.37 -3.92
N ALA A 402 9.63 27.61 -3.96
CA ALA A 402 8.21 27.88 -4.20
C ALA A 402 7.78 27.50 -5.62
N CYS A 403 8.59 27.81 -6.62
CA CYS A 403 8.36 27.37 -8.00
C CYS A 403 8.50 25.84 -8.11
N ALA A 404 9.57 25.25 -7.55
CA ALA A 404 9.77 23.80 -7.61
C ALA A 404 8.64 23.01 -6.93
N ARG A 405 8.12 23.49 -5.80
CA ARG A 405 6.98 22.86 -5.12
C ARG A 405 5.66 23.03 -5.87
N ALA A 406 5.41 24.20 -6.48
CA ALA A 406 4.26 24.37 -7.37
C ALA A 406 4.33 23.43 -8.57
N ALA A 407 5.52 23.27 -9.15
CA ALA A 407 5.78 22.35 -10.24
C ALA A 407 5.54 20.89 -9.83
N SER A 408 6.00 20.47 -8.64
CA SER A 408 5.76 19.12 -8.11
C SER A 408 4.27 18.79 -7.86
N GLY A 409 3.44 19.80 -7.60
CA GLY A 409 1.99 19.63 -7.42
C GLY A 409 1.17 19.85 -8.69
N GLY A 410 1.83 20.15 -9.82
CA GLY A 410 1.15 20.43 -11.09
C GLY A 410 0.38 21.75 -11.13
N HIS A 411 0.67 22.68 -10.21
CA HIS A 411 -0.11 23.90 -10.01
C HIS A 411 0.33 25.05 -10.92
N LEU A 412 -0.04 24.96 -12.21
CA LEU A 412 0.31 25.93 -13.25
C LEU A 412 -0.19 27.36 -12.97
N ASP A 413 -1.36 27.51 -12.34
CA ASP A 413 -1.94 28.79 -11.95
C ASP A 413 -1.08 29.52 -10.91
N ILE A 414 -0.51 28.77 -9.96
CA ILE A 414 0.45 29.30 -8.98
C ILE A 414 1.75 29.70 -9.66
N LEU A 415 2.30 28.89 -10.57
CA LEU A 415 3.51 29.25 -11.31
C LEU A 415 3.33 30.53 -12.12
N LYS A 416 2.19 30.69 -12.79
CA LYS A 416 1.82 31.94 -13.48
C LYS A 416 1.74 33.13 -12.52
N PHE A 417 1.14 32.93 -11.34
CA PHE A 417 1.08 33.95 -10.32
C PHE A 417 2.47 34.36 -9.82
N LEU A 418 3.33 33.40 -9.49
CA LEU A 418 4.70 33.61 -8.99
C LEU A 418 5.58 34.32 -10.02
N ARG A 419 5.43 33.97 -11.30
CA ARG A 419 6.12 34.60 -12.43
C ARG A 419 5.68 36.04 -12.69
N GLY A 420 4.42 36.36 -12.39
CA GLY A 420 3.83 37.69 -12.56
C GLY A 420 4.13 38.69 -11.42
N GLN A 421 4.94 38.32 -10.43
CA GLN A 421 5.31 39.20 -9.31
C GLN A 421 6.48 40.12 -9.67
N ASP A 422 6.67 41.20 -8.89
CA ASP A 422 7.80 42.13 -9.03
C ASP A 422 8.56 42.31 -7.68
N PRO A 423 9.81 41.82 -7.55
CA PRO A 423 10.48 40.93 -8.50
C PRO A 423 9.79 39.56 -8.55
N PRO A 424 9.90 38.83 -9.68
CA PRO A 424 9.34 37.49 -9.82
C PRO A 424 10.02 36.52 -8.86
N CYS A 425 9.30 35.48 -8.44
CA CYS A 425 9.90 34.40 -7.65
C CYS A 425 11.02 33.75 -8.47
N PRO A 426 12.22 33.53 -7.90
CA PRO A 426 13.26 32.79 -8.59
C PRO A 426 12.80 31.36 -8.88
N TRP A 427 13.43 30.75 -9.87
CA TRP A 427 13.36 29.32 -10.18
C TRP A 427 14.76 28.86 -10.57
N ASP A 428 14.95 27.55 -10.56
CA ASP A 428 16.17 26.83 -10.92
C ASP A 428 15.81 25.52 -11.63
N GLU A 429 16.82 24.73 -11.98
CA GLU A 429 16.67 23.48 -12.73
C GLU A 429 15.79 22.45 -12.00
N GLU A 430 15.76 22.51 -10.65
CA GLU A 430 14.89 21.68 -9.83
C GLU A 430 13.41 21.90 -10.15
N THR A 431 13.02 23.08 -10.62
CA THR A 431 11.63 23.36 -11.00
C THR A 431 11.18 22.50 -12.19
N CYS A 432 12.03 22.35 -13.21
CA CYS A 432 11.78 21.46 -14.34
C CYS A 432 11.85 19.98 -13.92
N ALA A 433 12.86 19.61 -13.13
CA ALA A 433 13.03 18.23 -12.65
C ALA A 433 11.83 17.75 -11.80
N MET A 434 11.29 18.60 -10.93
CA MET A 434 10.09 18.28 -10.14
C MET A 434 8.83 18.12 -11.01
N ALA A 435 8.62 18.99 -12.00
CA ALA A 435 7.50 18.81 -12.94
C ALA A 435 7.62 17.49 -13.70
N ALA A 436 8.84 17.13 -14.11
CA ALA A 436 9.15 15.91 -14.83
C ALA A 436 8.94 14.65 -13.97
N SER A 437 9.36 14.69 -12.70
CA SER A 437 9.19 13.59 -11.73
C SER A 437 7.75 13.20 -11.46
N TRP A 438 6.86 14.18 -11.42
CA TRP A 438 5.45 13.98 -11.11
C TRP A 438 4.58 13.93 -12.37
N GLY A 439 5.19 13.84 -13.56
CA GLY A 439 4.48 13.65 -14.83
C GLY A 439 3.69 14.87 -15.30
N HIS A 440 3.98 16.06 -14.78
CA HIS A 440 3.25 17.29 -15.08
C HIS A 440 3.73 17.94 -16.38
N LEU A 441 3.52 17.24 -17.50
CA LEU A 441 3.99 17.63 -18.84
C LEU A 441 3.57 19.05 -19.25
N GLU A 442 2.32 19.45 -18.99
CA GLU A 442 1.82 20.78 -19.34
C GLU A 442 2.49 21.90 -18.52
N VAL A 443 2.90 21.61 -17.28
CA VAL A 443 3.71 22.54 -16.48
C VAL A 443 5.10 22.66 -17.08
N LEU A 444 5.73 21.53 -17.43
CA LEU A 444 7.07 21.52 -18.02
C LEU A 444 7.11 22.28 -19.36
N LYS A 445 6.15 22.03 -20.26
CA LYS A 445 5.99 22.81 -21.51
C LYS A 445 5.86 24.31 -21.24
N TRP A 446 5.05 24.67 -20.24
CA TRP A 446 4.87 26.08 -19.90
C TRP A 446 6.15 26.71 -19.37
N LEU A 447 6.89 26.04 -18.48
CA LEU A 447 8.17 26.50 -17.93
C LEU A 447 9.20 26.78 -19.04
N CYS A 448 9.25 25.92 -20.05
CA CYS A 448 10.19 26.04 -21.18
C CYS A 448 9.78 27.12 -22.19
N SER A 449 8.50 27.50 -22.20
CA SER A 449 7.98 28.57 -23.07
C SER A 449 8.19 29.99 -22.52
N GLN A 450 8.73 30.15 -21.30
CA GLN A 450 8.95 31.45 -20.67
C GLN A 450 10.20 32.16 -21.23
N ASP A 451 10.30 33.48 -21.00
CA ASP A 451 11.46 34.30 -21.40
C ASP A 451 12.01 35.08 -20.18
N PRO A 452 13.22 34.75 -19.67
CA PRO A 452 14.03 33.58 -20.05
C PRO A 452 13.34 32.27 -19.65
N PRO A 453 13.60 31.14 -20.34
CA PRO A 453 13.04 29.85 -19.98
C PRO A 453 13.55 29.41 -18.60
N CYS A 454 12.76 28.59 -17.90
CA CYS A 454 13.27 27.90 -16.71
C CYS A 454 14.46 27.02 -17.12
N PRO A 455 15.61 27.11 -16.44
CA PRO A 455 16.72 26.24 -16.78
C PRO A 455 16.33 24.78 -16.50
N TRP A 456 16.97 23.88 -17.24
CA TRP A 456 16.84 22.43 -17.09
C TRP A 456 18.23 21.79 -17.22
N ASP A 457 18.45 20.65 -16.58
CA ASP A 457 19.67 19.85 -16.64
C ASP A 457 19.32 18.36 -16.69
N GLU A 458 20.35 17.50 -16.65
CA GLU A 458 20.24 16.03 -16.62
C GLU A 458 19.22 15.49 -15.61
N ARG A 459 19.01 16.19 -14.49
CA ARG A 459 18.01 15.80 -13.47
C ARG A 459 16.59 15.79 -14.03
N THR A 460 16.30 16.54 -15.09
CA THR A 460 14.97 16.51 -15.72
C THR A 460 14.67 15.12 -16.30
N TRP A 461 15.66 14.48 -16.92
CA TRP A 461 15.54 13.12 -17.45
C TRP A 461 15.56 12.08 -16.32
N GLU A 462 16.52 12.18 -15.40
CA GLU A 462 16.65 11.27 -14.25
C GLU A 462 15.33 11.19 -13.48
N TRP A 463 14.75 12.32 -13.13
CA TRP A 463 13.54 12.36 -12.30
C TRP A 463 12.29 11.95 -13.09
N ALA A 464 12.20 12.26 -14.39
CA ALA A 464 11.15 11.70 -15.25
C ALA A 464 11.22 10.17 -15.30
N ALA A 465 12.44 9.62 -15.31
CA ALA A 465 12.68 8.19 -15.31
C ALA A 465 12.34 7.54 -13.96
N VAL A 466 12.69 8.18 -12.83
CA VAL A 466 12.27 7.78 -11.47
C VAL A 466 10.75 7.71 -11.36
N GLY A 467 10.04 8.72 -11.91
CA GLY A 467 8.59 8.77 -11.90
C GLY A 467 7.91 7.86 -12.93
N GLY A 468 8.66 7.21 -13.80
CA GLY A 468 8.09 6.36 -14.87
C GLY A 468 7.29 7.14 -15.92
N ASN A 469 7.49 8.46 -16.03
CA ASN A 469 6.62 9.34 -16.81
C ASN A 469 6.97 9.31 -18.30
N LEU A 470 6.54 8.26 -19.00
CA LEU A 470 6.84 8.03 -20.42
C LEU A 470 6.44 9.20 -21.34
N ASP A 471 5.33 9.89 -21.05
CA ASP A 471 4.89 11.03 -21.88
C ASP A 471 5.84 12.23 -21.74
N VAL A 472 6.44 12.41 -20.56
CA VAL A 472 7.48 13.42 -20.34
C VAL A 472 8.76 13.01 -21.06
N LEU A 473 9.20 11.74 -20.93
CA LEU A 473 10.41 11.24 -21.57
C LEU A 473 10.34 11.33 -23.11
N LYS A 474 9.21 10.96 -23.71
CA LYS A 474 8.96 11.15 -25.15
C LYS A 474 9.01 12.61 -25.55
N TRP A 475 8.38 13.48 -24.77
CA TRP A 475 8.40 14.91 -25.06
C TRP A 475 9.82 15.50 -24.94
N LEU A 476 10.63 15.05 -23.99
CA LEU A 476 12.02 15.46 -23.83
C LEU A 476 12.89 15.05 -25.04
N GLU A 477 12.66 13.87 -25.62
CA GLU A 477 13.32 13.41 -26.86
C GLU A 477 13.06 14.36 -28.05
N ASP A 478 11.86 14.93 -28.12
CA ASP A 478 11.44 15.84 -29.19
C ASP A 478 11.97 17.29 -29.05
N GLN A 479 12.70 17.63 -27.97
CA GLN A 479 13.10 19.02 -27.71
C GLN A 479 14.34 19.49 -28.50
N ASN A 480 14.34 20.77 -28.90
CA ASN A 480 15.46 21.41 -29.58
C ASN A 480 15.67 22.85 -29.04
N PRO A 481 16.80 23.15 -28.34
CA PRO A 481 17.91 22.25 -28.05
C PRO A 481 17.50 21.11 -27.09
N PRO A 482 18.12 19.93 -27.20
CA PRO A 482 17.80 18.80 -26.32
C PRO A 482 18.23 19.10 -24.88
N CYS A 483 17.43 18.63 -23.91
CA CYS A 483 17.85 18.59 -22.51
C CYS A 483 18.94 17.53 -22.37
N PRO A 484 20.08 17.82 -21.70
CA PRO A 484 21.14 16.83 -21.49
C PRO A 484 20.61 15.66 -20.64
N PHE A 485 21.20 14.48 -20.80
CA PHE A 485 21.04 13.31 -19.92
C PHE A 485 22.38 12.59 -19.77
N ASN A 486 22.52 11.77 -18.73
CA ASN A 486 23.74 11.06 -18.36
C ASN A 486 23.44 9.56 -18.07
N GLU A 487 24.47 8.81 -17.65
CA GLU A 487 24.31 7.39 -17.31
C GLU A 487 23.43 7.12 -16.08
N GLU A 488 23.35 8.10 -15.18
CA GLU A 488 22.52 8.06 -13.97
C GLU A 488 21.03 7.93 -14.31
N THR A 489 20.59 8.42 -15.48
CA THR A 489 19.18 8.34 -15.90
C THR A 489 18.67 6.89 -16.01
N CYS A 490 19.47 5.96 -16.56
CA CYS A 490 19.11 4.54 -16.57
C CYS A 490 19.20 3.89 -15.19
N GLU A 491 20.19 4.27 -14.40
CA GLU A 491 20.39 3.75 -13.05
C GLU A 491 19.22 4.12 -12.14
N GLU A 492 18.74 5.35 -12.24
CA GLU A 492 17.61 5.88 -11.49
C GLU A 492 16.28 5.22 -11.91
N ALA A 493 16.07 4.97 -13.21
CA ALA A 493 14.94 4.17 -13.68
C ALA A 493 14.95 2.75 -13.10
N ALA A 494 16.14 2.11 -13.05
CA ALA A 494 16.31 0.78 -12.50
C ALA A 494 16.14 0.74 -10.98
N ARG A 495 16.65 1.77 -10.28
CA ARG A 495 16.49 1.99 -8.83
C ARG A 495 15.05 2.17 -8.41
N ALA A 496 14.24 2.82 -9.25
CA ALA A 496 12.83 3.09 -9.01
C ALA A 496 11.90 1.99 -9.58
N GLY A 497 12.45 0.91 -10.15
CA GLY A 497 11.64 -0.20 -10.67
C GLY A 497 10.91 0.09 -11.98
N GLN A 498 11.21 1.19 -12.64
CA GLN A 498 10.47 1.71 -13.81
C GLN A 498 10.94 1.03 -15.11
N LEU A 499 10.54 -0.24 -15.28
CA LEU A 499 10.98 -1.08 -16.42
C LEU A 499 10.64 -0.46 -17.79
N GLU A 500 9.45 0.10 -17.96
CA GLU A 500 9.05 0.67 -19.25
C GLU A 500 9.81 1.95 -19.58
N ALA A 501 10.13 2.78 -18.58
CA ALA A 501 10.99 3.94 -18.74
C ALA A 501 12.42 3.50 -19.12
N LEU A 502 12.95 2.47 -18.45
CA LEU A 502 14.26 1.91 -18.79
C LEU A 502 14.32 1.36 -20.22
N LYS A 503 13.28 0.62 -20.66
CA LYS A 503 13.16 0.16 -22.05
C LYS A 503 13.12 1.33 -23.04
N PHE A 504 12.35 2.37 -22.73
CA PHE A 504 12.26 3.57 -23.56
C PHE A 504 13.62 4.26 -23.71
N LEU A 505 14.32 4.51 -22.59
CA LEU A 505 15.65 5.12 -22.57
C LEU A 505 16.70 4.33 -23.37
N ARG A 506 16.55 3.00 -23.41
CA ARG A 506 17.41 2.10 -24.20
C ARG A 506 17.02 2.02 -25.68
N GLY A 507 15.80 2.43 -26.02
CA GLY A 507 15.24 2.42 -27.37
C GLY A 507 15.25 3.77 -28.08
N LEU A 508 15.88 4.81 -27.52
CA LEU A 508 15.99 6.14 -28.13
C LEU A 508 16.64 6.05 -29.52
N GLU A 509 16.04 6.71 -30.51
CA GLU A 509 16.45 6.57 -31.92
C GLU A 509 17.78 7.28 -32.24
N ASN A 510 18.09 8.35 -31.50
CA ASN A 510 19.28 9.18 -31.75
C ASN A 510 20.53 8.63 -31.04
N GLU A 511 20.55 8.68 -29.71
CA GLU A 511 21.61 8.12 -28.87
C GLU A 511 20.95 7.42 -27.67
N PRO A 512 21.04 6.08 -27.57
CA PRO A 512 20.54 5.35 -26.41
C PRO A 512 21.22 5.85 -25.14
N CYS A 513 20.45 5.92 -24.05
CA CYS A 513 21.00 6.33 -22.76
C CYS A 513 22.22 5.47 -22.40
N PRO A 514 23.39 6.09 -22.11
CA PRO A 514 24.52 5.36 -21.55
C PRO A 514 24.04 4.75 -20.24
N TRP A 515 24.55 3.56 -19.91
CA TRP A 515 24.17 2.91 -18.66
C TRP A 515 25.26 1.97 -18.17
N ASN A 516 25.50 2.00 -16.86
CA ASN A 516 26.27 0.97 -16.21
C ASN A 516 25.33 -0.19 -15.87
N ARG A 517 25.27 -1.17 -16.76
CA ARG A 517 24.40 -2.33 -16.59
C ARG A 517 24.61 -3.07 -15.28
N ARG A 518 25.86 -3.15 -14.80
CA ARG A 518 26.19 -3.81 -13.51
C ARG A 518 25.59 -3.03 -12.35
N GLU A 519 25.67 -1.71 -12.38
CA GLU A 519 25.10 -0.85 -11.35
C GLU A 519 23.57 -0.83 -11.40
N CYS A 520 22.97 -0.69 -12.59
CA CYS A 520 21.52 -0.81 -12.81
C CYS A 520 20.97 -2.12 -12.24
N ARG A 521 21.66 -3.23 -12.53
CA ARG A 521 21.29 -4.55 -12.00
C ARG A 521 21.46 -4.63 -10.48
N ALA A 522 22.58 -4.15 -9.95
CA ALA A 522 22.88 -4.20 -8.51
C ALA A 522 21.87 -3.36 -7.71
N THR A 523 21.57 -2.16 -8.19
CA THR A 523 20.65 -1.23 -7.54
C THR A 523 19.20 -1.67 -7.68
N ALA A 524 18.77 -2.19 -8.84
CA ALA A 524 17.46 -2.84 -8.97
C ALA A 524 17.31 -4.05 -8.04
N LYS A 525 18.38 -4.86 -7.90
CA LYS A 525 18.39 -6.00 -6.98
C LYS A 525 18.32 -5.56 -5.51
N ARG A 526 19.09 -4.54 -5.10
CA ARG A 526 19.08 -3.97 -3.74
C ARG A 526 17.69 -3.42 -3.37
N LYS A 527 16.93 -2.97 -4.37
CA LYS A 527 15.56 -2.45 -4.23
C LYS A 527 14.46 -3.47 -4.49
N GLY A 528 14.79 -4.75 -4.64
CA GLY A 528 13.79 -5.82 -4.82
C GLY A 528 13.09 -5.86 -6.19
N HIS A 529 13.53 -5.06 -7.17
CA HIS A 529 12.89 -4.96 -8.49
C HIS A 529 13.29 -6.12 -9.42
N GLN A 530 12.80 -7.33 -9.14
CA GLN A 530 13.15 -8.56 -9.88
C GLN A 530 12.77 -8.52 -11.36
N HIS A 531 11.68 -7.85 -11.73
CA HIS A 531 11.26 -7.67 -13.13
C HIS A 531 12.27 -6.86 -13.93
N VAL A 532 12.87 -5.83 -13.32
CA VAL A 532 13.97 -5.06 -13.92
C VAL A 532 15.22 -5.91 -14.02
N VAL A 533 15.63 -6.60 -12.94
CA VAL A 533 16.81 -7.48 -12.95
C VAL A 533 16.70 -8.54 -14.05
N LYS A 534 15.54 -9.20 -14.15
CA LYS A 534 15.28 -10.23 -15.16
C LYS A 534 15.39 -9.67 -16.57
N TRP A 535 14.79 -8.52 -16.84
CA TRP A 535 14.90 -7.88 -18.14
C TRP A 535 16.35 -7.48 -18.45
N ILE A 536 17.07 -6.93 -17.46
CA ILE A 536 18.49 -6.64 -17.62
C ILE A 536 19.25 -7.91 -17.97
N ASP A 537 19.06 -9.03 -17.27
CA ASP A 537 19.74 -10.31 -17.52
C ASP A 537 19.40 -10.92 -18.90
N GLU A 538 18.15 -10.76 -19.36
CA GLU A 538 17.73 -11.19 -20.71
C GLU A 538 18.51 -10.49 -21.83
N GLN A 539 18.92 -9.23 -21.63
CA GLN A 539 19.78 -8.49 -22.56
C GLN A 539 21.24 -9.01 -22.61
N GLU A 540 21.66 -9.94 -21.72
CA GLU A 540 23.01 -10.56 -21.74
C GLU A 540 23.07 -11.63 -22.79
N TYR A 541 22.03 -12.44 -22.82
CA TYR A 541 21.95 -13.59 -23.69
C TYR A 541 21.86 -13.18 -25.16
N GLU A 542 21.15 -12.08 -25.49
CA GLU A 542 21.06 -11.59 -26.86
C GLU A 542 22.42 -11.06 -27.39
N ASN A 543 23.19 -10.32 -26.57
CA ASN A 543 24.50 -9.79 -26.99
C ASN A 543 25.60 -10.87 -27.11
N LEU A 544 25.46 -12.00 -26.41
CA LEU A 544 26.36 -13.17 -26.54
C LEU A 544 26.08 -14.00 -27.80
N CYS A 545 24.91 -13.83 -28.43
CA CYS A 545 24.52 -14.55 -29.65
C CYS A 545 24.98 -13.86 -30.95
N ASP A 546 25.38 -12.59 -30.88
CA ASP A 546 25.81 -11.78 -32.03
C ASP A 546 27.35 -11.72 -32.21
N MET A 547 28.10 -12.52 -31.45
CA MET A 547 29.55 -12.67 -31.65
C MET A 547 29.80 -13.77 -32.70
N ASP A 548 30.12 -13.37 -33.93
CA ASP A 548 30.62 -14.29 -34.97
C ASP A 548 31.80 -15.12 -34.42
N PRO A 549 31.86 -16.45 -34.68
CA PRO A 549 32.96 -17.26 -34.20
C PRO A 549 34.27 -16.84 -34.89
N PRO A 550 35.40 -16.76 -34.17
CA PRO A 550 36.66 -16.32 -34.76
C PRO A 550 37.09 -17.29 -35.86
N SER A 551 37.31 -16.74 -37.05
CA SER A 551 37.89 -17.43 -38.20
C SER A 551 39.39 -17.64 -37.98
N ASP A 552 39.79 -18.82 -37.50
CA ASP A 552 40.87 -19.59 -38.12
C ASP A 552 41.22 -20.90 -37.37
N ALA A 553 41.33 -21.97 -38.18
CA ALA A 553 42.18 -23.18 -38.05
C ALA A 553 42.00 -24.12 -36.82
N SER A 554 41.96 -25.46 -36.92
CA SER A 554 42.14 -26.41 -38.02
C SER A 554 41.77 -27.84 -37.55
N PHE A 555 41.03 -28.56 -38.40
CA PHE A 555 41.11 -30.00 -38.74
C PHE A 555 41.09 -31.13 -37.67
N ASP A 556 40.05 -31.97 -37.81
CA ASP A 556 39.93 -33.43 -37.61
C ASP A 556 40.19 -34.10 -36.25
N SER A 557 39.14 -34.72 -35.68
CA SER A 557 38.95 -36.18 -35.78
C SER A 557 37.68 -36.69 -35.06
N TYR A 558 36.89 -37.49 -35.80
CA TYR A 558 35.97 -38.56 -35.38
C TYR A 558 34.75 -38.27 -34.47
N ALA A 559 33.58 -38.28 -35.14
CA ALA A 559 32.39 -39.11 -34.87
C ALA A 559 31.88 -39.32 -33.43
N SER A 560 30.63 -38.88 -33.19
CA SER A 560 29.67 -39.32 -32.15
C SER A 560 29.58 -40.86 -32.01
N PRO A 561 28.91 -41.48 -30.99
CA PRO A 561 27.86 -40.93 -30.12
C PRO A 561 27.80 -41.51 -28.67
N VAL A 562 26.71 -41.18 -27.95
CA VAL A 562 25.96 -42.03 -26.98
C VAL A 562 26.05 -41.67 -25.48
N TRP A 563 24.91 -41.19 -24.98
CA TRP A 563 24.21 -41.46 -23.71
C TRP A 563 25.00 -41.83 -22.44
N GLY A 564 24.76 -41.06 -21.37
CA GLY A 564 25.03 -41.42 -19.97
C GLY A 564 24.16 -40.61 -18.99
N PRO A 565 23.88 -41.12 -17.78
CA PRO A 565 22.51 -41.21 -17.24
C PRO A 565 22.15 -40.19 -16.15
N THR A 566 20.85 -40.17 -15.81
CA THR A 566 20.20 -39.38 -14.75
C THR A 566 20.34 -39.98 -13.36
N LEU A 567 20.06 -39.12 -12.36
CA LEU A 567 19.90 -39.35 -10.92
C LEU A 567 19.27 -40.70 -10.55
N ASP A 568 20.04 -41.56 -9.87
CA ASP A 568 19.66 -42.35 -8.67
C ASP A 568 20.65 -43.52 -8.42
N GLU A 569 21.95 -43.24 -8.36
CA GLU A 569 22.92 -44.19 -7.81
C GLU A 569 23.68 -43.57 -6.64
N LEU A 570 23.10 -43.79 -5.46
CA LEU A 570 23.79 -44.24 -4.25
C LEU A 570 24.58 -43.20 -3.44
N ASN A 571 23.84 -42.56 -2.53
CA ASN A 571 24.28 -42.33 -1.15
C ASN A 571 25.07 -43.52 -0.60
N HIS A 572 26.29 -43.32 -0.10
CA HIS A 572 26.80 -43.94 1.13
C HIS A 572 28.22 -43.46 1.51
N TRP A 573 28.42 -43.28 2.83
CA TRP A 573 29.68 -43.10 3.60
C TRP A 573 30.16 -41.66 3.91
N ASN A 574 29.55 -41.06 4.94
CA ASN A 574 30.17 -40.65 6.21
C ASN A 574 31.72 -40.76 6.29
N ILE A 575 32.41 -39.67 6.69
CA ILE A 575 33.36 -39.56 7.83
C ILE A 575 34.36 -38.37 7.70
N VAL A 576 34.27 -37.47 8.70
CA VAL A 576 35.32 -36.80 9.51
C VAL A 576 36.19 -35.65 8.98
N GLN A 577 36.02 -34.51 9.69
CA GLN A 577 36.96 -33.52 10.25
C GLN A 577 38.33 -33.25 9.60
N GLN A 578 38.61 -31.96 9.41
CA GLN A 578 39.78 -31.20 9.90
C GLN A 578 39.51 -29.72 9.57
N GLU A 579 39.29 -28.82 10.55
CA GLU A 579 40.32 -27.99 11.20
C GLU A 579 41.42 -27.53 10.23
N ASP A 580 41.41 -26.24 9.89
CA ASP A 580 42.64 -25.43 10.01
C ASP A 580 42.29 -23.95 10.20
N GLU A 581 42.85 -23.44 11.29
CA GLU A 581 42.97 -22.03 11.66
C GLU A 581 43.87 -21.29 10.67
N SER A 582 43.62 -20.01 10.45
CA SER A 582 44.71 -19.01 10.47
C SER A 582 44.14 -17.59 10.52
N ASP A 583 44.42 -16.97 11.66
CA ASP A 583 44.50 -15.53 11.88
C ASP A 583 45.27 -14.81 10.77
N VAL A 584 44.87 -13.59 10.40
CA VAL A 584 45.76 -12.41 10.45
C VAL A 584 44.92 -11.13 10.66
N GLU A 585 45.34 -10.40 11.69
CA GLU A 585 44.95 -9.07 12.17
C GLU A 585 45.25 -7.88 11.22
N TYR A 586 44.46 -6.81 11.43
CA TYR A 586 44.77 -5.37 11.38
C TYR A 586 45.57 -4.74 10.23
N SER A 587 44.99 -3.68 9.64
CA SER A 587 45.52 -2.31 9.81
C SER A 587 44.55 -1.24 9.29
N ASP A 588 44.21 -0.29 10.18
CA ASP A 588 43.82 1.08 9.83
C ASP A 588 44.90 1.76 8.98
N ASP A 589 44.50 2.63 8.04
CA ASP A 589 45.05 3.99 7.89
C ASP A 589 44.35 4.77 6.75
N ASP A 590 44.05 6.03 7.08
CA ASP A 590 43.59 7.22 6.33
C ASP A 590 42.14 7.34 5.79
#